data_AF-A0A0F9TSG3-F1
#
_entry.id   AF-A0A0F9TSG3-F1
#
_cell.length_a   1.000
_cell.length_b   1.000
_cell.length_c   1.000
_cell.angle_alpha   90.00
_cell.angle_beta   90.00
_cell.angle_gamma   90.00
#
_symmetry.space_group_name_H-M   'P 1'
#
loop_
_entity.id
_entity.type
_entity.pdbx_description
1 polymer ?
#
loop_
_entity_poly.entity_id
_entity_poly.type
_entity_poly.pdbx_seq_one_letter_code
_entity_poly.pdbx_strand_id
1 'polypeptide(L)'
;MNDDNLGDQLTTFVNMFNAGTLFLLFFCVFVLWLINWFIRTMMGRVMTRFPSRRFAIMQLTTLLSFVLYIIGAVVLVVGVLRPPHEFLIAIGGSAAVAIGFALKDVAASLISGLILLFDRPFQVGDRVSFDGVYGEIMAITLRTVRLRTLDDNIVTIPNSRFITDIVSSGNLGAMDMMVVTDFHLALDADIQQAQDIARQVIVTSRYAYLKKPVTFAIEEVQIAERLSIRLRAKAYVLDVNYEKAFQSDVTVRTTVLFRERGVPRPTR
;
A
#
# COMPACT_ATOMS: atom_id res chain seq x y z
N MET A 1 50.41 16.38 36.55
CA MET A 1 50.06 17.33 35.47
C MET A 1 48.71 17.00 34.81
N ASN A 2 47.81 16.27 35.50
CA ASN A 2 46.49 15.86 34.99
C ASN A 2 45.33 16.25 35.93
N ASP A 3 45.61 16.81 37.11
CA ASP A 3 44.59 17.15 38.12
C ASP A 3 43.99 18.55 37.92
N ASP A 4 44.75 19.50 37.36
CA ASP A 4 44.25 20.86 37.05
C ASP A 4 43.18 20.85 35.95
N ASN A 5 43.22 19.87 35.04
CA ASN A 5 42.27 19.78 33.92
C ASN A 5 40.89 19.24 34.36
N LEU A 6 40.84 18.37 35.38
CA LEU A 6 39.60 17.87 35.97
C LEU A 6 38.93 18.93 36.85
N GLY A 7 39.72 19.70 37.61
CA GLY A 7 39.23 20.83 38.41
C GLY A 7 38.63 21.95 37.55
N ASP A 8 39.29 22.32 36.46
CA ASP A 8 38.80 23.34 35.52
C ASP A 8 37.56 22.86 34.75
N GLN A 9 37.49 21.58 34.38
CA GLN A 9 36.26 21.02 33.79
C GLN A 9 35.10 21.06 34.80
N LEU A 10 35.32 20.64 36.05
CA LEU A 10 34.30 20.66 37.09
C LEU A 10 33.80 22.07 37.41
N THR A 11 34.69 23.06 37.49
CA THR A 11 34.30 24.47 37.71
C THR A 11 33.58 25.05 36.49
N THR A 12 33.97 24.67 35.26
CA THR A 12 33.24 25.04 34.03
C THR A 12 31.82 24.45 34.02
N PHE A 13 31.65 23.19 34.42
CA PHE A 13 30.34 22.54 34.58
C PHE A 13 29.50 23.22 35.68
N VAL A 14 30.08 23.59 36.82
CA VAL A 14 29.38 24.30 37.89
C VAL A 14 29.01 25.72 37.46
N ASN A 15 29.86 26.40 36.69
CA ASN A 15 29.59 27.73 36.13
C ASN A 15 28.50 27.73 35.04
N MET A 16 28.27 26.60 34.35
CA MET A 16 27.08 26.44 33.49
C MET A 16 25.78 26.55 34.30
N PHE A 17 25.77 26.15 35.57
CA PHE A 17 24.62 26.27 36.48
C PHE A 17 24.68 27.51 37.37
N ASN A 18 25.07 28.65 36.80
CA ASN A 18 24.95 29.94 37.48
C ASN A 18 23.47 30.26 37.76
N ALA A 19 23.19 31.04 38.81
CA ALA A 19 21.85 31.50 39.17
C ALA A 19 21.13 32.19 37.99
N GLY A 20 21.87 32.92 37.15
CA GLY A 20 21.35 33.51 35.91
C GLY A 20 20.90 32.47 34.88
N THR A 21 21.66 31.38 34.71
CA THR A 21 21.30 30.27 33.81
C THR A 21 20.07 29.53 34.34
N LEU A 22 20.02 29.24 35.64
CA LEU A 22 18.87 28.60 36.30
C LEU A 22 17.60 29.45 36.17
N PHE A 23 17.71 30.77 36.32
CA PHE A 23 16.61 31.70 36.10
C PHE A 23 16.15 31.70 34.65
N LEU A 24 17.07 31.74 33.67
CA LEU A 24 16.75 31.66 32.25
C LEU A 24 16.09 30.33 31.88
N LEU A 25 16.57 29.20 32.43
CA LEU A 25 15.96 27.89 32.24
C LEU A 25 14.52 27.87 32.74
N PHE A 26 14.29 28.33 33.97
CA PHE A 26 12.95 28.42 34.55
C PHE A 26 12.04 29.34 33.73
N PHE A 27 12.55 30.49 33.31
CA PHE A 27 11.80 31.44 32.47
C PHE A 27 11.44 30.83 31.11
N CYS A 28 12.37 30.17 30.42
CA CYS A 28 12.10 29.49 29.15
C CYS A 28 11.07 28.36 29.30
N VAL A 29 11.18 27.54 30.35
CA VAL A 29 10.19 26.48 30.63
C VAL A 29 8.81 27.08 30.93
N PHE A 30 8.77 28.19 31.69
CA PHE A 30 7.53 28.92 31.95
C PHE A 30 6.91 29.48 30.67
N VAL A 31 7.71 30.05 29.77
CA VAL A 31 7.26 30.54 28.46
C VAL A 31 6.72 29.38 27.60
N LEU A 32 7.43 28.25 27.53
CA LEU A 32 6.96 27.06 26.80
C LEU A 32 5.64 26.53 27.37
N TRP A 33 5.52 26.47 28.69
CA TRP A 33 4.28 26.11 29.37
C TRP A 33 3.15 27.09 29.04
N LEU A 34 3.42 28.39 29.06
CA LEU A 34 2.45 29.44 28.74
C LEU A 34 1.98 29.35 27.28
N ILE A 35 2.89 29.14 26.33
CA ILE A 35 2.57 28.95 24.91
C ILE A 35 1.71 27.69 24.72
N ASN A 36 2.09 26.57 25.34
CA ASN A 36 1.30 25.33 25.26
C ASN A 36 -0.10 25.50 25.89
N TRP A 37 -0.19 26.20 27.03
CA TRP A 37 -1.46 26.54 27.67
C TRP A 37 -2.34 27.40 26.75
N PHE A 38 -1.75 28.39 26.08
CA PHE A 38 -2.45 29.23 25.11
C PHE A 38 -2.94 28.43 23.90
N ILE A 39 -2.09 27.59 23.30
CA ILE A 39 -2.44 26.71 22.18
C ILE A 39 -3.62 25.81 22.56
N ARG A 40 -3.56 25.15 23.72
CA ARG A 40 -4.64 24.26 24.19
C ARG A 40 -5.94 24.99 24.44
N THR A 41 -5.86 26.18 25.03
CA THR A 41 -7.04 27.02 25.29
C THR A 41 -7.69 27.50 23.99
N MET A 42 -6.88 27.94 23.02
CA MET A 42 -7.36 28.35 21.70
C MET A 42 -7.98 27.19 20.93
N MET A 43 -7.30 26.05 20.88
CA MET A 43 -7.82 24.86 20.20
C MET A 43 -9.10 24.33 20.86
N GLY A 44 -9.22 24.44 22.18
CA GLY A 44 -10.46 24.14 22.90
C GLY A 44 -11.65 25.03 22.47
N ARG A 45 -11.41 26.31 22.18
CA ARG A 45 -12.44 27.23 21.65
C ARG A 45 -12.79 26.96 20.19
N VAL A 46 -11.83 26.49 19.38
CA VAL A 46 -12.10 26.07 17.99
C VAL A 46 -12.93 24.79 17.97
N MET A 47 -12.66 23.89 18.91
CA MET A 47 -13.34 22.60 19.05
C MET A 47 -14.82 22.73 19.41
N THR A 48 -15.22 23.76 20.17
CA THR A 48 -16.64 24.05 20.45
C THR A 48 -17.38 24.64 19.24
N ARG A 49 -16.67 25.27 18.30
CA ARG A 49 -17.24 25.78 17.04
C ARG A 49 -17.35 24.71 15.94
N PHE A 50 -16.52 23.67 15.98
CA PHE A 50 -16.49 22.59 14.99
C PHE A 50 -16.52 21.19 15.64
N PRO A 51 -17.66 20.79 16.24
CA PRO A 51 -17.78 19.52 16.95
C PRO A 51 -17.56 18.29 16.06
N SER A 52 -17.87 18.38 14.75
CA SER A 52 -17.66 17.31 13.78
C SER A 52 -16.18 17.00 13.50
N ARG A 53 -15.25 17.91 13.81
CA ARG A 53 -13.79 17.71 13.63
C ARG A 53 -13.02 17.59 14.95
N ARG A 54 -13.75 17.37 16.04
CA ARG A 54 -13.22 17.31 17.41
C ARG A 54 -11.95 16.45 17.54
N PHE A 55 -11.98 15.22 17.02
CA PHE A 55 -10.85 14.29 17.10
C PHE A 55 -9.63 14.77 16.32
N ALA A 56 -9.82 15.29 15.11
CA ALA A 56 -8.73 15.83 14.29
C ALA A 56 -8.07 17.05 14.97
N ILE A 57 -8.87 17.93 15.58
CA ILE A 57 -8.36 19.10 16.31
C ILE A 57 -7.56 18.67 17.55
N MET A 58 -8.03 17.66 18.30
CA MET A 58 -7.30 17.12 19.44
C MET A 58 -5.95 16.52 19.03
N GLN A 59 -5.93 15.74 17.94
CA GLN A 59 -4.70 15.14 17.42
C GLN A 59 -3.72 16.22 16.96
N LEU A 60 -4.19 17.24 16.23
CA LEU A 60 -3.37 18.36 15.79
C LEU A 60 -2.80 19.16 16.98
N THR A 61 -3.61 19.42 18.00
CA THR A 61 -3.17 20.12 19.22
C THR A 61 -2.06 19.35 19.92
N THR A 62 -2.20 18.03 20.01
CA THR A 62 -1.20 17.15 20.63
C THR A 62 0.10 17.14 19.84
N LEU A 63 0.02 17.01 18.51
CA LEU A 63 1.19 17.09 17.62
C LEU A 63 1.91 18.44 17.74
N LEU A 64 1.16 19.54 17.73
CA LEU A 64 1.73 20.88 17.83
C LEU A 64 2.41 21.11 19.19
N SER A 65 1.81 20.62 20.28
CA SER A 65 2.40 20.65 21.61
C SER A 65 3.71 19.85 21.65
N PHE A 66 3.71 18.66 21.05
CA PHE A 66 4.89 17.80 21.00
C PHE A 66 6.04 18.44 20.22
N VAL A 67 5.75 19.01 19.04
CA VAL A 67 6.73 19.74 18.23
C VAL A 67 7.26 20.97 18.97
N LEU A 68 6.39 21.73 19.64
CA LEU A 68 6.79 22.87 20.47
C LEU A 68 7.76 22.46 21.57
N TYR A 69 7.50 21.35 22.26
CA TYR A 69 8.40 20.86 23.31
C TYR A 69 9.74 20.37 22.77
N ILE A 70 9.76 19.68 21.63
CA ILE A 70 11.03 19.28 20.99
C ILE A 70 11.85 20.51 20.60
N ILE A 71 11.25 21.46 19.88
CA ILE A 71 11.95 22.69 19.46
C ILE A 71 12.39 23.49 20.69
N GLY A 72 11.52 23.63 21.68
CA GLY A 72 11.81 24.32 22.93
C GLY A 72 12.98 23.69 23.70
N ALA A 73 13.03 22.36 23.76
CA ALA A 73 14.15 21.64 24.37
C ALA A 73 15.47 21.88 23.61
N VAL A 74 15.45 21.85 22.28
CA VAL A 74 16.63 22.14 21.46
C VAL A 74 17.10 23.58 21.68
N VAL A 75 16.19 24.57 21.66
CA VAL A 75 16.51 25.98 21.91
C VAL A 75 17.08 26.17 23.31
N LEU A 76 16.54 25.48 24.32
CA LEU A 76 17.01 25.57 25.69
C LEU A 76 18.43 24.98 25.84
N VAL A 77 18.68 23.81 25.27
CA VAL A 77 20.00 23.16 25.31
C VAL A 77 21.04 24.01 24.57
N VAL A 78 20.73 24.49 23.36
CA VAL A 78 21.68 25.26 22.55
C VAL A 78 21.86 26.68 23.06
N GLY A 79 20.77 27.36 23.43
CA GLY A 79 20.78 28.78 23.78
C GLY A 79 21.19 29.08 25.22
N VAL A 80 20.79 28.21 26.16
CA VAL A 80 20.98 28.45 27.60
C VAL A 80 22.16 27.65 28.14
N LEU A 81 22.23 26.33 27.88
CA LEU A 81 23.33 25.49 28.36
C LEU A 81 24.62 25.69 27.53
N ARG A 82 24.51 26.07 26.26
CA ARG A 82 25.64 26.37 25.36
C ARG A 82 26.78 25.35 25.44
N PRO A 83 26.50 24.05 25.23
CA PRO A 83 27.54 23.01 25.27
C PRO A 83 28.58 23.21 24.15
N PRO A 84 29.75 22.57 24.25
CA PRO A 84 30.78 22.61 23.21
C PRO A 84 30.23 22.22 21.83
N HIS A 85 30.73 22.88 20.78
CA HIS A 85 30.27 22.65 19.41
C HIS A 85 30.45 21.19 18.96
N GLU A 86 31.53 20.54 19.36
CA GLU A 86 31.80 19.12 19.08
C GLU A 86 30.70 18.20 19.63
N PHE A 87 30.21 18.48 20.84
CA PHE A 87 29.15 17.71 21.47
C PHE A 87 27.81 17.89 20.75
N LEU A 88 27.50 19.12 20.31
CA LEU A 88 26.31 19.39 19.49
C LEU A 88 26.36 18.68 18.14
N ILE A 89 27.52 18.64 17.49
CA ILE A 89 27.71 17.91 16.23
C ILE A 89 27.55 16.40 16.46
N ALA A 90 28.15 15.86 17.51
CA ALA A 90 28.07 14.43 17.82
C ALA A 90 26.62 13.97 18.10
N ILE A 91 25.91 14.70 18.97
CA ILE A 91 24.50 14.38 19.29
C ILE A 91 23.58 14.69 18.13
N GLY A 92 23.75 15.85 17.50
CA GLY A 92 22.92 16.27 16.36
C GLY A 92 23.06 15.32 15.17
N GLY A 93 24.29 14.92 14.84
CA GLY A 93 24.56 13.92 13.81
C GLY A 93 23.95 12.56 14.14
N SER A 94 24.12 12.08 15.37
CA SER A 94 23.54 10.81 15.82
C SER A 94 22.01 10.83 15.79
N ALA A 95 21.40 11.92 16.26
CA ALA A 95 19.95 12.10 16.22
C ALA A 95 19.42 12.19 14.78
N ALA A 96 20.12 12.89 13.89
CA ALA A 96 19.76 12.99 12.48
C ALA A 96 19.76 11.62 11.79
N VAL A 97 20.78 10.79 12.05
CA VAL A 97 20.84 9.41 11.54
C VAL A 97 19.69 8.57 12.09
N ALA A 98 19.44 8.62 13.40
CA ALA A 98 18.34 7.88 14.03
C ALA A 98 16.96 8.27 13.45
N ILE A 99 16.71 9.56 13.26
CA ILE A 99 15.47 10.07 12.65
C ILE A 99 15.39 9.64 11.18
N GLY A 100 16.49 9.70 10.43
CA GLY A 100 16.55 9.24 9.05
C GLY A 100 16.18 7.76 8.91
N PHE A 101 16.70 6.91 9.80
CA PHE A 101 16.32 5.50 9.86
C PHE A 101 14.84 5.31 10.23
N ALA A 102 14.32 6.07 11.19
CA ALA A 102 12.91 5.99 11.60
C ALA A 102 11.94 6.41 10.48
N LEU A 103 12.34 7.36 9.61
CA LEU A 103 11.51 7.86 8.52
C LEU A 103 11.75 7.16 7.18
N LYS A 104 12.69 6.22 7.11
CA LYS A 104 13.11 5.55 5.87
C LYS A 104 11.92 5.02 5.07
N ASP A 105 11.02 4.28 5.70
CA ASP A 105 9.89 3.63 5.01
C ASP A 105 8.83 4.62 4.53
N VAL A 106 8.64 5.72 5.27
CA VAL A 106 7.74 6.81 4.88
C VAL A 106 8.30 7.50 3.64
N ALA A 107 9.58 7.89 3.67
CA ALA A 107 10.24 8.53 2.54
C ALA A 107 10.24 7.62 1.30
N ALA A 108 10.56 6.33 1.48
CA ALA A 108 10.51 5.35 0.40
C ALA A 108 9.12 5.26 -0.23
N SER A 109 8.06 5.17 0.58
CA SER A 109 6.67 5.09 0.07
C SER A 109 6.24 6.36 -0.69
N LEU A 110 6.71 7.54 -0.28
CA LEU A 110 6.42 8.79 -0.98
C LEU A 110 7.13 8.86 -2.34
N ILE A 111 8.42 8.53 -2.38
CA ILE A 111 9.21 8.52 -3.62
C ILE A 111 8.65 7.46 -4.57
N SER A 112 8.34 6.27 -4.08
CA SER A 112 7.69 5.22 -4.88
C SER A 112 6.32 5.64 -5.39
N GLY A 113 5.54 6.41 -4.62
CA GLY A 113 4.29 6.97 -5.10
C GLY A 113 4.46 7.91 -6.28
N LEU A 114 5.48 8.77 -6.25
CA LEU A 114 5.81 9.63 -7.39
C LEU A 114 6.23 8.81 -8.61
N ILE A 115 7.09 7.81 -8.43
CA ILE A 115 7.54 6.92 -9.52
C ILE A 115 6.34 6.20 -10.15
N LEU A 116 5.43 5.63 -9.36
CA LEU A 116 4.23 4.96 -9.87
C LEU A 116 3.34 5.90 -10.70
N LEU A 117 3.25 7.18 -10.34
CA LEU A 117 2.48 8.17 -11.10
C LEU A 117 3.09 8.51 -12.46
N PHE A 118 4.43 8.46 -12.56
CA PHE A 118 5.18 8.72 -13.79
C PHE A 118 5.24 7.49 -14.69
N ASP A 119 5.68 6.35 -14.16
CA ASP A 119 5.91 5.12 -14.94
C ASP A 119 4.60 4.39 -15.27
N ARG A 120 3.56 4.58 -14.45
CA ARG A 120 2.22 4.00 -14.61
C ARG A 120 2.24 2.51 -15.01
N PRO A 121 2.89 1.63 -14.23
CA PRO A 121 2.91 0.18 -14.51
C PRO A 121 1.50 -0.45 -14.43
N PHE A 122 0.56 0.25 -13.80
CA PHE A 122 -0.86 -0.05 -13.74
C PHE A 122 -1.62 1.26 -13.49
N GLN A 123 -2.93 1.25 -13.73
CA GLN A 123 -3.79 2.42 -13.58
C GLN A 123 -4.99 2.14 -12.68
N VAL A 124 -5.69 3.20 -12.27
CA VAL A 124 -6.98 3.06 -11.57
C VAL A 124 -7.97 2.36 -12.50
N GLY A 125 -8.66 1.33 -12.00
CA GLY A 125 -9.53 0.44 -12.77
C GLY A 125 -8.85 -0.86 -13.23
N ASP A 126 -7.52 -0.97 -13.10
CA ASP A 126 -6.83 -2.19 -13.50
C ASP A 126 -7.10 -3.36 -12.56
N ARG A 127 -7.25 -4.55 -13.14
CA ARG A 127 -7.27 -5.83 -12.43
C ARG A 127 -5.83 -6.28 -12.21
N VAL A 128 -5.40 -6.26 -10.95
CA VAL A 128 -4.02 -6.52 -10.55
C VAL A 128 -3.95 -7.68 -9.58
N SER A 129 -2.93 -8.52 -9.78
CA SER A 129 -2.48 -9.52 -8.81
C SER A 129 -1.17 -9.05 -8.18
N PHE A 130 -1.17 -8.91 -6.86
CA PHE A 130 -0.01 -8.48 -6.07
C PHE A 130 0.06 -9.28 -4.77
N ASP A 131 1.19 -9.95 -4.51
CA ASP A 131 1.45 -10.70 -3.27
C ASP A 131 0.31 -11.65 -2.85
N GLY A 132 -0.23 -12.40 -3.82
CA GLY A 132 -1.35 -13.33 -3.60
C GLY A 132 -2.73 -12.68 -3.48
N VAL A 133 -2.82 -11.36 -3.52
CA VAL A 133 -4.08 -10.61 -3.52
C VAL A 133 -4.46 -10.22 -4.95
N TYR A 134 -5.68 -10.56 -5.37
CA TYR A 134 -6.24 -10.17 -6.65
C TYR A 134 -7.40 -9.20 -6.48
N GLY A 135 -7.44 -8.15 -7.30
CA GLY A 135 -8.55 -7.21 -7.31
C GLY A 135 -8.35 -6.02 -8.22
N GLU A 136 -9.24 -5.04 -8.09
CA GLU A 136 -9.24 -3.81 -8.88
C GLU A 136 -8.56 -2.66 -8.15
N ILE A 137 -7.73 -1.90 -8.84
CA ILE A 137 -7.14 -0.69 -8.28
C ILE A 137 -8.19 0.42 -8.18
N MET A 138 -8.56 0.76 -6.95
CA MET A 138 -9.54 1.82 -6.67
C MET A 138 -8.92 3.20 -6.66
N ALA A 139 -7.72 3.33 -6.10
CA ALA A 139 -7.04 4.61 -5.97
C ALA A 139 -5.54 4.43 -5.76
N ILE A 140 -4.77 5.31 -6.40
CA ILE A 140 -3.34 5.48 -6.14
C ILE A 140 -3.18 6.80 -5.39
N THR A 141 -2.74 6.71 -4.14
CA THR A 141 -2.48 7.89 -3.29
C THR A 141 -0.99 8.14 -3.19
N LEU A 142 -0.61 9.25 -2.54
CA LEU A 142 0.80 9.63 -2.38
C LEU A 142 1.68 8.53 -1.74
N ARG A 143 1.12 7.71 -0.84
CA ARG A 143 1.90 6.69 -0.10
C ARG A 143 1.37 5.26 -0.20
N THR A 144 0.13 5.07 -0.65
CA THR A 144 -0.50 3.74 -0.74
C THR A 144 -1.35 3.60 -2.00
N VAL A 145 -1.43 2.37 -2.51
CA VAL A 145 -2.45 1.94 -3.46
C VAL A 145 -3.55 1.22 -2.70
N ARG A 146 -4.81 1.43 -3.10
CA ARG A 146 -5.97 0.72 -2.58
C ARG A 146 -6.53 -0.20 -3.64
N LEU A 147 -6.70 -1.46 -3.28
CA LEU A 147 -7.21 -2.51 -4.14
C LEU A 147 -8.51 -3.07 -3.55
N ARG A 148 -9.54 -3.22 -4.38
CA ARG A 148 -10.80 -3.87 -4.02
C ARG A 148 -10.78 -5.30 -4.53
N THR A 149 -10.82 -6.26 -3.62
CA THR A 149 -10.91 -7.68 -3.96
C THR A 149 -12.27 -8.04 -4.57
N LEU A 150 -12.39 -9.24 -5.12
CA LEU A 150 -13.67 -9.74 -5.63
C LEU A 150 -14.74 -9.91 -4.53
N ASP A 151 -14.30 -10.03 -3.27
CA ASP A 151 -15.17 -10.11 -2.08
C ASP A 151 -15.43 -8.73 -1.44
N ASP A 152 -15.20 -7.65 -2.19
CA ASP A 152 -15.38 -6.24 -1.78
C ASP A 152 -14.50 -5.77 -0.59
N ASN A 153 -13.50 -6.56 -0.18
CA ASN A 153 -12.50 -6.10 0.80
C ASN A 153 -11.58 -5.03 0.19
N ILE A 154 -11.28 -3.98 0.97
CA ILE A 154 -10.30 -2.93 0.61
C ILE A 154 -8.95 -3.28 1.22
N VAL A 155 -7.99 -3.64 0.36
CA VAL A 155 -6.60 -3.89 0.73
C VAL A 155 -5.78 -2.63 0.46
N THR A 156 -5.03 -2.17 1.46
CA THR A 156 -4.19 -0.97 1.36
C THR A 156 -2.72 -1.38 1.40
N ILE A 157 -1.98 -1.07 0.35
CA ILE A 157 -0.60 -1.52 0.16
C ILE A 157 0.30 -0.29 0.02
N PRO A 158 1.43 -0.20 0.75
CA PRO A 158 2.40 0.87 0.57
C PRO A 158 2.98 0.90 -0.85
N ASN A 159 3.15 2.10 -1.41
CA ASN A 159 3.69 2.26 -2.77
C ASN A 159 5.10 1.67 -2.93
N SER A 160 5.91 1.68 -1.87
CA SER A 160 7.27 1.13 -1.86
C SER A 160 7.31 -0.36 -2.22
N ARG A 161 6.25 -1.11 -1.92
CA ARG A 161 6.15 -2.53 -2.26
C ARG A 161 5.92 -2.74 -3.76
N PHE A 162 5.12 -1.92 -4.42
CA PHE A 162 4.90 -2.05 -5.87
C PHE A 162 6.13 -1.75 -6.73
N ILE A 163 7.08 -0.97 -6.21
CA ILE A 163 8.34 -0.69 -6.91
C ILE A 163 9.37 -1.80 -6.70
N THR A 164 9.28 -2.52 -5.58
CA THR A 164 10.27 -3.54 -5.21
C THR A 164 9.85 -4.95 -5.63
N ASP A 165 8.55 -5.22 -5.70
CA ASP A 165 8.00 -6.54 -5.99
C ASP A 165 7.36 -6.64 -7.38
N ILE A 166 7.14 -7.89 -7.81
CA ILE A 166 6.47 -8.19 -9.07
C ILE A 166 4.97 -7.93 -8.94
N VAL A 167 4.42 -7.21 -9.91
CA VAL A 167 3.00 -6.94 -10.06
C VAL A 167 2.52 -7.40 -11.43
N SER A 168 1.35 -8.03 -11.48
CA SER A 168 0.72 -8.44 -12.75
C SER A 168 -0.56 -7.66 -12.97
N SER A 169 -0.63 -6.86 -14.04
CA SER A 169 -1.86 -6.20 -14.49
C SER A 169 -2.48 -6.97 -15.65
N GLY A 170 -3.77 -7.27 -15.58
CA GLY A 170 -4.50 -8.05 -16.58
C GLY A 170 -4.94 -7.25 -17.81
N ASN A 171 -5.09 -5.94 -17.66
CA ASN A 171 -5.71 -5.07 -18.67
C ASN A 171 -4.86 -3.82 -18.99
N LEU A 172 -3.96 -3.38 -18.11
CA LEU A 172 -3.03 -2.27 -18.33
C LEU A 172 -3.72 -1.01 -18.93
N GLY A 173 -4.80 -0.56 -18.29
CA GLY A 173 -5.61 0.58 -18.71
C GLY A 173 -6.62 0.29 -19.83
N ALA A 174 -6.62 -0.90 -20.42
CA ALA A 174 -7.67 -1.30 -21.36
C ALA A 174 -8.98 -1.65 -20.63
N MET A 175 -10.11 -1.45 -21.31
CA MET A 175 -11.40 -1.91 -20.81
C MET A 175 -11.51 -3.44 -20.89
N ASP A 176 -10.86 -4.06 -21.88
CA ASP A 176 -10.91 -5.49 -22.10
C ASP A 176 -9.77 -6.23 -21.38
N MET A 177 -10.04 -7.46 -20.94
CA MET A 177 -9.08 -8.31 -20.25
C MET A 177 -9.24 -9.77 -20.69
N MET A 178 -8.14 -10.50 -20.78
CA MET A 178 -8.20 -11.95 -21.02
C MET A 178 -8.72 -12.66 -19.77
N VAL A 179 -9.76 -13.46 -19.96
CA VAL A 179 -10.29 -14.39 -18.97
C VAL A 179 -10.01 -15.80 -19.44
N VAL A 180 -9.43 -16.58 -18.53
CA VAL A 180 -9.07 -17.98 -18.75
C VAL A 180 -10.09 -18.86 -18.04
N THR A 181 -10.76 -19.73 -18.80
CA THR A 181 -11.71 -20.70 -18.26
C THR A 181 -11.19 -22.10 -18.56
N ASP A 182 -10.86 -22.85 -17.51
CA ASP A 182 -10.31 -24.20 -17.63
C ASP A 182 -11.45 -25.23 -17.56
N PHE A 183 -11.46 -26.13 -18.54
CA PHE A 183 -12.34 -27.27 -18.60
C PHE A 183 -11.52 -28.55 -18.55
N HIS A 184 -11.90 -29.49 -17.69
CA HIS A 184 -11.27 -30.81 -17.63
C HIS A 184 -12.15 -31.82 -18.36
N LEU A 185 -11.52 -32.62 -19.23
CA LEU A 185 -12.13 -33.64 -20.08
C LEU A 185 -11.48 -34.99 -19.81
N ALA A 186 -12.22 -36.08 -20.04
CA ALA A 186 -11.64 -37.42 -20.00
C ALA A 186 -10.67 -37.64 -21.18
N LEU A 187 -9.79 -38.64 -21.08
CA LEU A 187 -8.78 -38.94 -22.13
C LEU A 187 -9.39 -39.41 -23.45
N ASP A 188 -10.55 -40.04 -23.38
CA ASP A 188 -11.34 -40.53 -24.50
C ASP A 188 -12.32 -39.48 -25.05
N ALA A 189 -12.30 -38.25 -24.51
CA ALA A 189 -13.15 -37.18 -25.00
C ALA A 189 -12.73 -36.70 -26.39
N ASP A 190 -13.71 -36.41 -27.24
CA ASP A 190 -13.47 -35.68 -28.49
C ASP A 190 -13.11 -34.23 -28.19
N ILE A 191 -11.80 -33.95 -28.24
CA ILE A 191 -11.22 -32.64 -27.96
C ILE A 191 -11.71 -31.60 -28.97
N GLN A 192 -11.87 -31.98 -30.23
CA GLN A 192 -12.30 -31.07 -31.29
C GLN A 192 -13.75 -30.65 -31.05
N GLN A 193 -14.62 -31.61 -30.74
CA GLN A 193 -16.01 -31.35 -30.37
C GLN A 193 -16.11 -30.45 -29.13
N ALA A 194 -15.30 -30.70 -28.10
CA ALA A 194 -15.26 -29.89 -26.88
C ALA A 194 -14.80 -28.45 -27.16
N GLN A 195 -13.79 -28.27 -28.01
CA GLN A 195 -13.33 -26.96 -28.46
C GLN A 195 -14.40 -26.20 -29.22
N ASP A 196 -15.10 -26.85 -30.15
CA ASP A 196 -16.14 -26.23 -30.98
C ASP A 196 -17.32 -25.78 -30.12
N ILE A 197 -17.74 -26.60 -29.15
CA ILE A 197 -18.77 -26.22 -28.17
C ILE A 197 -18.32 -25.01 -27.35
N ALA A 198 -17.11 -25.06 -26.77
CA ALA A 198 -16.59 -23.96 -25.96
C ALA A 198 -16.47 -22.66 -26.78
N ARG A 199 -16.00 -22.75 -28.03
CA ARG A 199 -15.93 -21.63 -28.96
C ARG A 199 -17.31 -21.05 -29.23
N GLN A 200 -18.30 -21.89 -29.54
CA GLN A 200 -19.68 -21.46 -29.81
C GLN A 200 -20.28 -20.71 -28.60
N VAL A 201 -20.05 -21.21 -27.39
CA VAL A 201 -20.52 -20.55 -26.16
C VAL A 201 -19.83 -19.20 -25.97
N ILE A 202 -18.51 -19.14 -26.12
CA ILE A 202 -17.73 -17.91 -25.94
C ILE A 202 -18.18 -16.83 -26.94
N VAL A 203 -18.27 -17.16 -28.23
CA VAL A 203 -18.60 -16.15 -29.26
C VAL A 203 -20.05 -15.65 -29.18
N THR A 204 -20.93 -16.42 -28.53
CA THR A 204 -22.34 -16.04 -28.29
C THR A 204 -22.56 -15.44 -26.90
N SER A 205 -21.52 -15.33 -26.07
CA SER A 205 -21.64 -14.71 -24.75
C SER A 205 -21.75 -13.20 -24.89
N ARG A 206 -22.69 -12.59 -24.15
CA ARG A 206 -22.93 -11.14 -24.20
C ARG A 206 -21.76 -10.30 -23.67
N TYR A 207 -20.84 -10.91 -22.92
CA TYR A 207 -19.70 -10.23 -22.32
C TYR A 207 -18.41 -10.37 -23.15
N ALA A 208 -18.41 -11.18 -24.21
CA ALA A 208 -17.20 -11.47 -24.98
C ALA A 208 -16.78 -10.30 -25.87
N TYR A 209 -15.49 -9.97 -25.86
CA TYR A 209 -14.88 -9.01 -26.77
C TYR A 209 -14.32 -9.71 -28.00
N LEU A 210 -15.11 -9.72 -29.08
CA LEU A 210 -14.82 -10.51 -30.28
C LEU A 210 -13.79 -9.89 -31.23
N LYS A 211 -13.29 -8.67 -30.95
CA LYS A 211 -12.21 -8.07 -31.74
C LYS A 211 -10.85 -8.73 -31.47
N LYS A 212 -10.70 -9.46 -30.36
CA LYS A 212 -9.51 -10.24 -30.02
C LYS A 212 -9.79 -11.73 -30.17
N PRO A 213 -8.77 -12.55 -30.49
CA PRO A 213 -8.96 -13.96 -30.80
C PRO A 213 -9.37 -14.77 -29.56
N VAL A 214 -10.24 -15.75 -29.78
CA VAL A 214 -10.49 -16.85 -28.84
C VAL A 214 -9.48 -17.96 -29.12
N THR A 215 -8.63 -18.23 -28.14
CA THR A 215 -7.56 -19.22 -28.25
C THR A 215 -7.78 -20.36 -27.25
N PHE A 216 -7.32 -21.55 -27.62
CA PHE A 216 -7.41 -22.73 -26.77
C PHE A 216 -6.00 -23.28 -26.59
N ALA A 217 -5.68 -23.64 -25.35
CA ALA A 217 -4.51 -24.46 -25.05
C ALA A 217 -5.00 -25.80 -24.51
N ILE A 218 -4.44 -26.88 -25.03
CA ILE A 218 -4.75 -28.24 -24.58
C ILE A 218 -3.48 -28.78 -23.94
N GLU A 219 -3.59 -29.23 -22.71
CA GLU A 219 -2.51 -29.88 -21.98
C GLU A 219 -3.05 -31.11 -21.27
N GLU A 220 -2.30 -32.21 -21.31
CA GLU A 220 -2.58 -33.36 -20.46
C GLU A 220 -2.05 -33.04 -19.06
N VAL A 221 -2.91 -33.19 -18.05
CA VAL A 221 -2.59 -32.87 -16.67
C VAL A 221 -3.02 -33.99 -15.75
N GLN A 222 -2.18 -34.27 -14.76
CA GLN A 222 -2.52 -35.18 -13.68
C GLN A 222 -3.29 -34.40 -12.62
N ILE A 223 -4.53 -34.82 -12.35
CA ILE A 223 -5.35 -34.29 -11.26
C ILE A 223 -5.57 -35.42 -10.27
N ALA A 224 -5.03 -35.24 -9.07
CA ALA A 224 -4.87 -36.31 -8.09
C ALA A 224 -4.09 -37.50 -8.70
N GLU A 225 -4.74 -38.63 -8.92
CA GLU A 225 -4.12 -39.88 -9.40
C GLU A 225 -4.55 -40.26 -10.83
N ARG A 226 -5.20 -39.36 -11.57
CA ARG A 226 -5.66 -39.63 -12.94
C ARG A 226 -5.18 -38.58 -13.93
N LEU A 227 -4.94 -39.03 -15.15
CA LEU A 227 -4.67 -38.19 -16.29
C LEU A 227 -5.99 -37.64 -16.82
N SER A 228 -6.00 -36.34 -17.13
CA SER A 228 -7.14 -35.63 -17.69
C SER A 228 -6.64 -34.62 -18.72
N ILE A 229 -7.49 -34.30 -19.68
CA ILE A 229 -7.18 -33.27 -20.67
C ILE A 229 -7.71 -31.94 -20.13
N ARG A 230 -6.82 -30.98 -19.88
CA ARG A 230 -7.21 -29.61 -19.56
C ARG A 230 -7.32 -28.81 -20.86
N LEU A 231 -8.56 -28.47 -21.20
CA LEU A 231 -8.90 -27.52 -22.23
C LEU A 231 -8.98 -26.11 -21.60
N ARG A 232 -7.94 -25.33 -21.82
CA ARG A 232 -7.83 -23.94 -21.36
C ARG A 232 -8.36 -22.98 -22.42
N ALA A 233 -9.58 -22.49 -22.22
CA ALA A 233 -10.22 -21.54 -23.11
C ALA A 233 -9.86 -20.11 -22.71
N LYS A 234 -9.21 -19.37 -23.61
CA LYS A 234 -8.76 -17.99 -23.40
C LYS A 234 -9.55 -17.05 -24.31
N ALA A 235 -10.26 -16.12 -23.71
CA ALA A 235 -11.06 -15.13 -24.42
C ALA A 235 -11.02 -13.79 -23.71
N TYR A 236 -11.30 -12.70 -24.43
CA TYR A 236 -11.31 -11.36 -23.85
C TYR A 236 -12.74 -10.96 -23.48
N VAL A 237 -12.91 -10.27 -22.36
CA VAL A 237 -14.18 -9.64 -21.96
C VAL A 237 -14.26 -8.20 -22.44
N LEU A 238 -15.47 -7.71 -22.70
CA LEU A 238 -15.73 -6.32 -23.14
C LEU A 238 -15.30 -5.28 -22.10
N ASP A 239 -15.51 -5.61 -20.84
CA ASP A 239 -15.21 -4.78 -19.67
C ASP A 239 -14.68 -5.69 -18.56
N VAL A 240 -13.61 -5.29 -17.90
CA VAL A 240 -12.99 -6.02 -16.78
C VAL A 240 -13.96 -6.32 -15.64
N ASN A 241 -15.02 -5.53 -15.49
CA ASN A 241 -16.06 -5.76 -14.48
C ASN A 241 -16.93 -6.98 -14.77
N TYR A 242 -16.97 -7.44 -16.02
CA TYR A 242 -17.70 -8.65 -16.40
C TYR A 242 -16.87 -9.92 -16.29
N GLU A 243 -15.64 -9.88 -15.79
CA GLU A 243 -14.74 -11.05 -15.69
C GLU A 243 -15.46 -12.29 -15.10
N LYS A 244 -16.03 -12.16 -13.90
CA LYS A 244 -16.71 -13.29 -13.22
C LYS A 244 -18.06 -13.64 -13.84
N ALA A 245 -18.76 -12.66 -14.39
CA ALA A 245 -20.03 -12.88 -15.09
C ALA A 245 -19.81 -13.68 -16.39
N PHE A 246 -18.76 -13.35 -17.14
CA PHE A 246 -18.33 -14.06 -18.33
C PHE A 246 -17.84 -15.48 -17.99
N GLN A 247 -16.96 -15.62 -16.99
CA GLN A 247 -16.46 -16.91 -16.55
C GLN A 247 -17.61 -17.85 -16.15
N SER A 248 -18.61 -17.33 -15.42
CA SER A 248 -19.79 -18.09 -15.00
C SER A 248 -20.68 -18.48 -16.18
N ASP A 249 -20.98 -17.54 -17.09
CA ASP A 249 -21.80 -17.80 -18.28
C ASP A 249 -21.20 -18.90 -19.16
N VAL A 250 -19.90 -18.77 -19.46
CA VAL A 250 -19.14 -19.74 -20.26
C VAL A 250 -19.11 -21.10 -19.55
N THR A 251 -18.80 -21.12 -18.26
CA THR A 251 -18.71 -22.38 -17.49
C THR A 251 -20.03 -23.15 -17.46
N VAL A 252 -21.14 -22.45 -17.17
CA VAL A 252 -22.46 -23.07 -17.06
C VAL A 252 -22.93 -23.59 -18.42
N ARG A 253 -22.90 -22.75 -19.46
CA ARG A 253 -23.42 -23.11 -20.79
C ARG A 253 -22.58 -24.18 -21.46
N THR A 254 -21.25 -24.12 -21.34
CA THR A 254 -20.38 -25.18 -21.87
C THR A 254 -20.60 -26.50 -21.15
N THR A 255 -20.80 -26.48 -19.82
CA THR A 255 -21.06 -27.71 -19.06
C THR A 255 -22.39 -28.37 -19.45
N VAL A 256 -23.44 -27.58 -19.68
CA VAL A 256 -24.73 -28.09 -20.18
C VAL A 256 -24.55 -28.73 -21.57
N LEU A 257 -23.90 -28.04 -22.51
CA LEU A 257 -23.70 -28.54 -23.86
C LEU A 257 -22.77 -29.76 -23.93
N PHE A 258 -21.75 -29.84 -23.06
CA PHE A 258 -20.91 -31.03 -22.94
C PHE A 258 -21.75 -32.24 -22.54
N ARG A 259 -22.66 -32.09 -21.58
CA ARG A 259 -23.57 -33.17 -21.17
C ARG A 259 -24.52 -33.56 -22.30
N GLU A 260 -25.12 -32.60 -22.99
CA GLU A 260 -26.07 -32.85 -24.09
C GLU A 260 -25.41 -33.53 -25.30
N ARG A 261 -24.16 -33.17 -25.61
CA ARG A 261 -23.41 -33.73 -26.75
C ARG A 261 -22.51 -34.91 -26.39
N GLY A 262 -22.59 -35.40 -25.15
CA GLY A 262 -21.88 -36.59 -24.70
C GLY A 262 -20.37 -36.42 -24.53
N VAL A 263 -19.87 -35.19 -24.32
CA VAL A 263 -18.44 -34.94 -24.04
C VAL A 263 -18.12 -35.38 -22.59
N PRO A 264 -17.31 -36.44 -22.40
CA PRO A 264 -17.08 -37.00 -21.08
C PRO A 264 -16.18 -36.09 -20.23
N ARG A 265 -16.60 -35.89 -18.98
CA ARG A 265 -15.79 -35.25 -17.94
C ARG A 265 -15.00 -36.33 -17.19
N PRO A 266 -13.86 -35.98 -16.57
CA PRO A 266 -13.16 -36.90 -15.68
C PRO A 266 -14.13 -37.35 -14.58
N THR A 267 -14.46 -38.64 -14.56
CA THR A 267 -15.25 -39.23 -13.49
C THR A 267 -14.39 -39.44 -12.25
N ARG A 268 -15.03 -39.44 -11.09
CA ARG A 268 -14.40 -39.68 -9.79
C ARG A 268 -13.69 -41.03 -9.73
#